data_AF-A0A9E1HZ55-F1
#
_entry.id   AF-A0A9E1HZ55-F1
#
_cell.length_a   1.000
_cell.length_b   1.000
_cell.length_c   1.000
_cell.angle_alpha   90.00
_cell.angle_beta   90.00
_cell.angle_gamma   90.00
#
_symmetry.space_group_name_H-M   'P 1'
#
loop_
_entity.id
_entity.type
_entity.pdbx_description
1 polymer ?
#
loop_
_entity_poly.entity_id
_entity_poly.type
_entity_poly.pdbx_seq_one_letter_code
_entity_poly.pdbx_strand_id
1 'polypeptide(L)'
;MDVLAVMCLGILAGRFLVPARMKKGNESISLLCTFLLIFSMGVMLGKKENFFEELSSLGWSSLLLFLIPTILSIILVFFLTEIFMKKTQLKGK
;
A
#
# COMPACT_ATOMS: atom_id res chain seq x y z
N MET A 1 -9.45 -9.71 14.85
CA MET A 1 -9.47 -10.98 14.06
C MET A 1 -10.36 -10.83 12.83
N ASP A 2 -11.33 -9.94 12.86
CA ASP A 2 -12.32 -9.70 11.80
C ASP A 2 -11.69 -9.22 10.49
N VAL A 3 -10.68 -8.33 10.56
CA VAL A 3 -10.00 -7.83 9.37
C VAL A 3 -9.31 -8.96 8.59
N LEU A 4 -8.62 -9.87 9.30
CA LEU A 4 -7.97 -11.02 8.66
C LEU A 4 -9.00 -11.98 8.03
N ALA A 5 -10.13 -12.21 8.72
CA ALA A 5 -11.21 -13.03 8.19
C ALA A 5 -11.84 -12.43 6.91
N VAL A 6 -12.06 -11.11 6.90
CA VAL A 6 -12.58 -10.38 5.73
C VAL A 6 -11.58 -10.41 4.56
N MET A 7 -10.28 -10.27 4.82
CA MET A 7 -9.25 -10.39 3.77
C MET A 7 -9.22 -11.80 3.17
N CYS A 8 -9.29 -12.85 4.00
CA CYS A 8 -9.35 -14.23 3.53
C CYS A 8 -10.61 -14.51 2.70
N LEU A 9 -11.78 -14.03 3.14
CA LEU A 9 -13.02 -14.15 2.37
C LEU A 9 -12.95 -13.38 1.04
N GLY A 10 -12.33 -12.19 1.03
CA GLY A 10 -12.11 -11.40 -0.17
C GLY A 10 -11.25 -12.13 -1.21
N ILE A 11 -10.19 -12.83 -0.79
CA ILE A 11 -9.34 -13.64 -1.67
C ILE A 11 -10.14 -14.83 -2.24
N LEU A 12 -10.92 -15.51 -1.41
CA LEU A 12 -11.71 -16.67 -1.81
C LEU A 12 -12.82 -16.29 -2.80
N ALA A 13 -13.54 -15.21 -2.51
CA ALA A 13 -14.57 -14.65 -3.39
C ALA A 13 -13.97 -14.12 -4.69
N GLY A 14 -12.82 -13.42 -4.63
CA GLY A 14 -12.11 -12.93 -5.81
C GLY A 14 -11.69 -14.04 -6.76
N ARG A 15 -11.27 -15.21 -6.23
CA ARG A 15 -10.89 -16.39 -7.04
C ARG A 15 -12.09 -17.10 -7.66
N PHE A 16 -13.25 -17.10 -6.99
CA PHE A 16 -14.42 -17.87 -7.43
C PHE A 16 -15.39 -17.05 -8.32
N LEU A 17 -15.50 -15.74 -8.10
CA LEU A 17 -16.51 -14.88 -8.74
C LEU A 17 -15.99 -13.97 -9.86
N VAL A 18 -14.68 -13.83 -10.08
CA VAL A 18 -14.13 -12.83 -11.04
C VAL A 18 -13.69 -13.49 -12.36
N PRO A 19 -14.55 -13.54 -13.40
CA PRO A 19 -14.12 -13.89 -14.75
C PRO A 19 -13.27 -12.77 -15.37
N ALA A 20 -12.38 -13.13 -16.30
CA ALA A 20 -11.41 -12.22 -16.93
C ALA A 20 -12.02 -10.94 -17.56
N ARG A 21 -13.32 -10.96 -17.91
CA ARG A 21 -14.06 -9.81 -18.46
C ARG A 21 -14.40 -8.72 -17.42
N MET A 22 -14.52 -9.06 -16.14
CA MET A 22 -14.80 -8.09 -15.06
C MET A 22 -13.53 -7.48 -14.46
N LYS A 23 -12.35 -7.98 -14.83
CA LYS A 23 -11.06 -7.51 -14.30
C LYS A 23 -10.84 -6.01 -14.52
N LYS A 24 -11.22 -5.51 -15.71
CA LYS A 24 -11.05 -4.10 -16.11
C LYS A 24 -12.03 -3.17 -15.38
N GLY A 25 -13.25 -3.64 -15.11
CA GLY A 25 -14.24 -2.91 -14.31
C GLY A 25 -13.87 -2.87 -12.84
N ASN A 26 -13.41 -4.00 -12.29
CA ASN A 26 -12.95 -4.09 -10.90
C ASN A 26 -11.73 -3.19 -10.64
N GLU A 27 -10.82 -3.06 -11.59
CA GLU A 27 -9.67 -2.15 -11.49
C GLU A 27 -10.12 -0.69 -11.36
N SER A 28 -11.06 -0.24 -12.19
CA SER A 28 -11.59 1.12 -12.12
C SER A 28 -12.38 1.38 -10.84
N ILE A 29 -13.24 0.42 -10.43
CA ILE A 29 -13.97 0.50 -9.15
C ILE A 29 -13.01 0.53 -7.96
N SER A 30 -11.93 -0.26 -8.01
CA SER A 30 -10.95 -0.33 -6.92
C SER A 30 -10.15 0.96 -6.84
N LEU A 31 -9.78 1.57 -7.97
CA LEU A 31 -9.13 2.88 -7.96
C LEU A 31 -10.06 3.95 -7.39
N LEU A 32 -11.32 3.99 -7.84
CA LEU A 32 -12.31 4.95 -7.31
C LEU A 32 -12.51 4.76 -5.80
N CYS A 33 -12.62 3.51 -5.32
CA CYS A 33 -12.75 3.20 -3.91
C CYS A 33 -11.50 3.63 -3.12
N THR A 34 -10.30 3.36 -3.64
CA THR A 34 -9.04 3.84 -3.06
C THR A 34 -9.02 5.36 -2.95
N PHE A 35 -9.43 6.08 -4.00
CA PHE A 35 -9.55 7.54 -3.95
C PHE A 35 -10.52 8.01 -2.87
N LEU A 36 -11.71 7.40 -2.78
CA LEU A 36 -12.71 7.74 -1.75
C LEU A 36 -12.21 7.46 -0.33
N LEU A 37 -11.46 6.37 -0.13
CA LEU A 37 -10.87 6.02 1.16
C LEU A 37 -9.77 7.00 1.57
N ILE A 38 -8.85 7.31 0.65
CA ILE A 38 -7.80 8.32 0.89
C ILE A 38 -8.45 9.67 1.22
N PHE A 39 -9.46 10.06 0.46
CA PHE A 39 -10.20 11.29 0.71
C PHE A 39 -10.88 11.29 2.07
N SER A 40 -11.57 10.22 2.44
CA SER A 40 -12.24 10.09 3.73
C SER A 40 -11.25 10.16 4.90
N MET A 41 -10.09 9.48 4.77
CA MET A 41 -9.03 9.55 5.77
C MET A 41 -8.45 10.97 5.86
N GLY A 42 -8.22 11.64 4.73
CA GLY A 42 -7.78 13.03 4.68
C GLY A 42 -8.75 14.01 5.35
N VAL A 43 -10.05 13.88 5.09
CA VAL A 43 -11.10 14.70 5.73
C VAL A 43 -11.15 14.44 7.23
N MET A 44 -11.01 13.17 7.66
CA MET A 44 -10.99 12.82 9.07
C MET A 44 -9.79 13.45 9.81
N LEU A 45 -8.63 13.53 9.14
CA LEU A 45 -7.44 14.21 9.66
C LEU A 45 -7.63 15.74 9.67
N GLY A 46 -8.22 16.33 8.64
CA GLY A 46 -8.50 17.78 8.58
C GLY A 46 -9.54 18.26 9.60
N LYS A 47 -10.43 17.37 10.06
CA LYS A 47 -11.41 17.66 11.12
C LYS A 47 -10.79 17.70 12.53
N LYS A 48 -9.54 17.27 12.70
CA LYS A 48 -8.83 17.41 13.97
C LYS A 48 -8.30 18.84 14.09
N GLU A 49 -8.86 19.59 15.01
CA GLU A 49 -8.47 20.98 15.32
C GLU A 49 -7.00 21.14 15.75
N ASN A 50 -6.41 20.11 16.37
CA ASN A 50 -4.98 20.08 16.75
C ASN A 50 -4.07 19.42 15.71
N PHE A 51 -4.56 19.08 14.51
CA PHE A 51 -3.77 18.31 13.53
C PHE A 51 -2.53 19.04 13.04
N PHE A 52 -2.61 20.35 12.79
CA PHE A 52 -1.47 21.16 12.37
C PHE A 52 -0.45 21.37 13.49
N GLU A 53 -0.93 21.49 14.73
CA GLU A 53 -0.07 21.66 15.90
C GLU A 53 0.68 20.35 16.22
N GLU A 54 -0.02 19.21 16.21
CA GLU A 54 0.60 17.88 16.30
C GLU A 54 1.53 17.59 15.12
N LEU A 55 1.15 17.94 13.88
CA LEU A 55 2.03 17.81 12.71
C LEU A 55 3.27 18.69 12.81
N SER A 56 3.19 19.90 13.38
CA SER A 56 4.37 20.76 13.55
C SER A 56 5.30 20.26 14.66
N SER A 57 4.72 19.80 15.78
CA SER A 57 5.46 19.28 16.93
C SER A 57 6.09 17.92 16.66
N LEU A 58 5.40 17.04 15.91
CA LEU A 58 5.90 15.71 15.54
C LEU A 58 6.51 15.67 14.14
N GLY A 59 6.40 16.73 13.34
CA GLY A 59 6.71 16.72 11.91
C GLY A 59 8.15 16.41 11.60
N TRP A 60 9.09 16.96 12.38
CA TRP A 60 10.52 16.74 12.13
C TRP A 60 10.96 15.31 12.44
N SER A 61 10.53 14.77 13.58
CA SER A 61 10.82 13.39 13.96
C SER A 61 10.07 12.39 13.08
N SER A 62 8.81 12.66 12.74
CA SER A 62 7.99 11.77 11.91
C SER A 62 8.46 11.73 10.46
N LEU A 63 8.92 12.86 9.91
CA LEU A 63 9.51 12.89 8.58
C LEU A 63 10.83 12.13 8.53
N LEU A 64 11.72 12.29 9.52
CA LEU A 64 12.97 11.52 9.57
C LEU A 64 12.72 10.02 9.76
N LEU A 65 11.79 9.65 10.65
CA LEU A 65 11.40 8.25 10.88
C LEU A 65 10.60 7.64 9.73
N PHE A 66 9.99 8.44 8.86
CA PHE A 66 9.38 7.95 7.63
C PHE A 66 10.43 7.82 6.53
N LEU A 67 11.24 8.86 6.33
CA LEU A 67 12.13 8.97 5.18
C LEU A 67 13.33 8.02 5.29
N ILE A 68 13.96 7.92 6.45
CA ILE A 68 15.14 7.05 6.65
C ILE A 68 14.79 5.58 6.43
N PRO A 69 13.74 5.00 7.06
CA PRO A 69 13.37 3.60 6.83
C PRO A 69 12.82 3.35 5.44
N THR A 70 12.14 4.32 4.82
CA THR A 70 11.65 4.19 3.44
C THR A 70 12.80 4.09 2.45
N ILE A 71 13.78 5.00 2.53
CA ILE A 71 14.97 4.96 1.66
C ILE A 71 15.75 3.66 1.89
N LEU A 72 15.95 3.27 3.15
CA LEU A 72 16.65 2.03 3.49
C LEU A 72 15.90 0.80 2.96
N SER A 73 14.57 0.77 3.06
CA SER A 73 13.73 -0.30 2.51
C SER A 73 13.85 -0.39 0.99
N ILE A 74 13.83 0.75 0.29
CA ILE A 74 14.00 0.80 -1.17
C ILE A 74 15.38 0.28 -1.58
N ILE A 75 16.45 0.72 -0.92
CA ILE A 75 17.83 0.27 -1.20
C ILE A 75 17.94 -1.24 -0.97
N LEU A 76 17.40 -1.74 0.13
CA LEU A 76 17.42 -3.16 0.48
C LEU A 76 16.66 -3.99 -0.56
N VAL A 77 15.46 -3.57 -0.96
CA VAL A 77 14.67 -4.26 -1.98
C VAL A 77 15.38 -4.22 -3.34
N PHE A 78 16.00 -3.11 -3.71
CA PHE A 78 16.75 -3.01 -4.97
C PHE A 78 17.94 -3.98 -4.98
N PHE A 79 18.72 -4.00 -3.91
CA PHE A 79 19.85 -4.91 -3.76
C PHE A 79 19.42 -6.39 -3.73
N LEU A 80 18.36 -6.70 -2.99
CA LEU A 80 17.80 -8.05 -2.92
C LEU A 80 17.22 -8.49 -4.27
N THR A 81 16.56 -7.58 -4.99
CA THR A 81 16.07 -7.82 -6.35
C THR A 81 17.23 -8.12 -7.29
N GLU A 82 18.32 -7.36 -7.23
CA GLU A 82 19.48 -7.57 -8.08
C GLU A 82 20.22 -8.88 -7.74
N ILE A 83 20.36 -9.25 -6.47
CA ILE A 83 20.98 -10.51 -6.06
C ILE A 83 20.11 -11.72 -6.42
N PHE A 84 18.80 -11.63 -6.19
CA PHE A 84 17.91 -12.79 -6.23
C PHE A 84 17.35 -13.02 -7.64
N MET A 85 16.90 -11.97 -8.36
CA MET A 85 16.33 -12.13 -9.70
C MET A 85 17.37 -12.14 -10.83
N LYS A 86 18.52 -11.46 -10.69
CA LYS A 86 19.54 -11.46 -11.75
C LYS A 86 20.26 -12.82 -11.85
N LYS A 87 20.33 -13.58 -10.74
CA LYS A 87 20.82 -14.98 -10.75
C LYS A 87 19.89 -15.96 -11.46
N THR A 88 18.58 -15.69 -11.53
CA THR A 88 17.61 -16.57 -12.20
C THR A 88 17.70 -16.47 -13.72
N GLN A 89 18.12 -15.31 -14.26
CA GLN A 89 18.24 -15.09 -15.71
C GLN A 89 19.49 -15.74 -16.36
N LEU A 90 20.49 -16.13 -15.56
CA LEU A 90 21.70 -16.82 -16.04
C LEU A 90 21.63 -18.34 -15.91
N LYS A 91 20.63 -18.89 -15.23
CA LYS A 91 20.46 -20.34 -14.99
C LYS A 91 19.40 -20.98 -15.91
N GLY A 92 19.00 -20.27 -16.96
CA GLY A 92 18.02 -20.69 -17.97
C GLY A 92 18.55 -20.60 -19.40
N LYS A 93 19.88 -20.64 -19.60
CA LYS A 93 20.52 -20.87 -20.89
C LYS A 93 21.31 -22.17 -20.84
#